data_AF-A0A8W8KID9-F1
#
_entry.id   AF-A0A8W8KID9-F1
#
_cell.length_a   1.000
_cell.length_b   1.000
_cell.length_c   1.000
_cell.angle_alpha   90.00
_cell.angle_beta   90.00
_cell.angle_gamma   90.00
#
_symmetry.space_group_name_H-M   'P 1'
#
loop_
_entity.id
_entity.type
_entity.pdbx_description
1 polymer ?
#
loop_
_entity_poly.entity_id
_entity_poly.type
_entity_poly.pdbx_seq_one_letter_code
_entity_poly.pdbx_strand_id
1 'polypeptide(L)'
;SFHETAVEDVKQLLKILCVFLTLLPYWMVYFQMQTTFELQGLHMKLDISNVEKYKICHDMNSSSYSPESTKKSTLVAAWFSLFDVVFLIILLPLFDRVIYPYLKKRDMHVGIVCRISVGMMFATIAVLVAGIVELFRLRAVWKFPNEKCCSYTINQTIGHTVYRAADMSVFWQIPQYALIGISEVFTSVAALEFAYQMAPKSMKGIIMGFFYLFTGIGSLLGTGTMFAFKDTWFFQEDFGNINCRMGCNTTGTFNKACHLDYYFFFLAVLEFTGMFVFIIVAKILKLSQHLVPVTKTSTLDNVTEKSFTNGRRGNVSRSASRRVNSED
;
A
#
# COMPACT_ATOMS: atom_id res chain seq x y z
N SER A 1 -17.91 36.65 16.73
CA SER A 1 -16.95 35.88 17.55
C SER A 1 -16.76 34.50 16.93
N PHE A 2 -16.12 34.42 15.77
CA PHE A 2 -15.87 33.17 15.03
C PHE A 2 -14.40 32.72 15.09
N HIS A 3 -13.56 33.43 15.86
CA HIS A 3 -12.11 33.23 15.80
C HIS A 3 -11.59 32.09 16.69
N GLU A 4 -12.20 31.82 17.85
CA GLU A 4 -11.65 30.82 18.77
C GLU A 4 -11.89 29.37 18.29
N THR A 5 -13.09 29.06 17.80
CA THR A 5 -13.42 27.73 17.25
C THR A 5 -12.61 27.41 15.98
N ALA A 6 -12.43 28.40 15.10
CA ALA A 6 -11.62 28.23 13.89
C ALA A 6 -10.14 27.95 14.21
N VAL A 7 -9.59 28.56 15.27
CA VAL A 7 -8.21 28.32 15.69
C VAL A 7 -8.04 26.91 16.27
N GLU A 8 -9.03 26.39 16.98
CA GLU A 8 -9.03 25.00 17.47
C GLU A 8 -9.12 23.98 16.34
N ASP A 9 -9.99 24.24 15.35
CA ASP A 9 -10.13 23.43 14.14
C ASP A 9 -8.81 23.32 13.38
N VAL A 10 -8.09 24.42 13.21
CA VAL A 10 -6.78 24.44 12.54
C VAL A 10 -5.71 23.70 13.37
N LYS A 11 -5.73 23.83 14.70
CA LYS A 11 -4.81 23.07 15.58
C LYS A 11 -5.05 21.56 15.47
N GLN A 12 -6.31 21.11 15.36
CA GLN A 12 -6.63 19.70 15.14
C GLN A 12 -6.15 19.23 13.78
N LEU A 13 -6.36 20.02 12.73
CA LEU A 13 -5.85 19.74 11.39
C LEU A 13 -4.34 19.57 11.39
N LEU A 14 -3.59 20.45 12.06
CA LEU A 14 -2.13 20.36 12.14
C LEU A 14 -1.67 19.03 12.77
N LYS A 15 -2.36 18.53 13.79
CA LYS A 15 -2.06 17.22 14.39
C LYS A 15 -2.27 16.08 13.39
N ILE A 16 -3.33 16.14 12.58
CA ILE A 16 -3.61 15.15 11.54
C ILE A 16 -2.49 15.18 10.48
N LEU A 17 -2.06 16.39 10.06
CA LEU A 17 -0.97 16.55 9.10
C LEU A 17 0.35 15.97 9.61
N CYS A 18 0.67 16.15 10.89
CA CYS A 18 1.83 15.51 11.51
C CYS A 18 1.74 13.98 11.45
N VAL A 19 0.55 13.39 11.63
CA VAL A 19 0.35 11.95 11.48
C VAL A 19 0.54 11.52 10.03
N PHE A 20 -0.02 12.23 9.06
CA PHE A 20 0.16 11.91 7.64
C PHE A 20 1.63 11.97 7.19
N LEU A 21 2.41 12.93 7.69
CA LEU A 21 3.85 13.01 7.46
C LEU A 21 4.57 11.73 7.89
N THR A 22 4.20 11.15 9.03
CA THR A 22 4.81 9.91 9.52
C THR A 22 4.42 8.67 8.70
N LEU A 23 3.36 8.75 7.89
CA LEU A 23 2.92 7.67 6.98
C LEU A 23 3.58 7.75 5.60
N LEU A 24 4.46 8.73 5.34
CA LEU A 24 5.17 8.83 4.07
C LEU A 24 5.95 7.55 3.69
N PRO A 25 6.73 6.93 4.60
CA PRO A 25 7.42 5.67 4.31
C PRO A 25 6.45 4.55 3.87
N TYR A 26 5.29 4.48 4.51
CA TYR A 26 4.26 3.49 4.16
C TYR A 26 3.77 3.70 2.73
N TRP A 27 3.48 4.94 2.34
CA TRP A 27 3.07 5.25 0.97
C TRP A 27 4.18 4.96 -0.04
N MET A 28 5.44 5.27 0.29
CA MET A 28 6.58 4.91 -0.56
C MET A 28 6.62 3.41 -0.86
N VAL A 29 6.36 2.56 0.15
CA VAL A 29 6.29 1.11 0.02
C VAL A 29 5.07 0.66 -0.77
N TYR A 30 3.89 1.17 -0.41
CA TYR A 30 2.62 0.80 -1.04
C TYR A 30 2.66 1.00 -2.57
N PHE A 31 3.24 2.11 -3.03
CA PHE A 31 3.34 2.40 -4.47
C PHE A 31 4.30 1.50 -5.25
N GLN A 32 5.23 0.80 -4.58
CA GLN A 32 6.12 -0.14 -5.25
C GLN A 32 5.39 -1.28 -5.95
N MET A 33 4.18 -1.59 -5.47
CA MET A 33 3.27 -2.55 -6.06
C MET A 33 2.99 -2.29 -7.55
N GLN A 34 2.95 -1.01 -7.95
CA GLN A 34 2.65 -0.56 -9.32
C GLN A 34 3.91 -0.32 -10.17
N THR A 35 5.11 -0.39 -9.58
CA THR A 35 6.35 -0.01 -10.27
C THR A 35 7.40 -1.11 -10.18
N THR A 36 8.11 -1.21 -9.06
CA THR A 36 9.24 -2.13 -8.91
C THR A 36 8.80 -3.58 -8.76
N PHE A 37 7.62 -3.84 -8.19
CA PHE A 37 7.07 -5.21 -8.14
C PHE A 37 6.66 -5.68 -9.53
N GLU A 38 6.08 -4.79 -10.35
CA GLU A 38 5.79 -5.08 -11.74
C GLU A 38 7.08 -5.30 -12.54
N LEU A 39 8.09 -4.45 -12.35
CA LEU A 39 9.40 -4.61 -12.97
C LEU A 39 10.05 -5.96 -12.63
N GLN A 40 9.99 -6.37 -11.37
CA GLN A 40 10.43 -7.69 -10.94
C GLN A 40 9.62 -8.80 -11.65
N GLY A 41 8.30 -8.67 -11.71
CA GLY A 41 7.40 -9.65 -12.35
C GLY A 41 7.63 -9.80 -13.86
N LEU A 42 7.97 -8.71 -14.57
CA LEU A 42 8.34 -8.73 -15.99
C LEU A 42 9.62 -9.52 -16.26
N HIS A 43 10.46 -9.73 -15.25
CA HIS A 43 11.69 -10.50 -15.31
C HIS A 43 11.58 -11.85 -14.60
N MET A 44 10.36 -12.31 -14.33
CA MET A 44 10.05 -13.66 -13.85
C MET A 44 9.32 -14.44 -14.95
N LYS A 45 9.33 -15.77 -14.82
CA LYS A 45 8.66 -16.67 -15.75
C LYS A 45 7.14 -16.51 -15.63
N LEU A 46 6.51 -15.96 -16.68
CA LEU A 46 5.06 -15.72 -16.74
C LEU A 46 4.26 -16.94 -17.22
N ASP A 47 4.83 -17.80 -18.05
CA ASP A 47 4.14 -18.98 -18.57
C ASP A 47 4.35 -20.22 -17.67
N ILE A 48 3.30 -21.01 -17.49
CA ILE A 48 3.33 -22.30 -16.80
C ILE A 48 3.97 -23.37 -17.72
N SER A 49 3.92 -23.17 -19.03
CA SER A 49 4.47 -24.12 -20.00
C SER A 49 6.01 -24.23 -19.93
N ASN A 50 6.54 -25.37 -20.39
CA ASN A 50 7.98 -25.59 -20.47
C ASN A 50 8.57 -24.70 -21.56
N VAL A 51 8.98 -23.49 -21.18
CA VAL A 51 9.71 -22.58 -22.06
C VAL A 51 11.16 -23.04 -22.15
N GLU A 52 11.72 -23.02 -23.35
CA GLU A 52 13.15 -23.29 -23.57
C GLU A 52 14.01 -22.30 -22.78
N LYS A 53 15.08 -22.83 -22.19
CA LYS A 53 15.97 -22.08 -21.31
C LYS A 53 17.24 -21.77 -22.08
N TYR A 54 17.68 -20.51 -22.05
CA TYR A 54 18.83 -20.06 -22.82
C TYR A 54 19.95 -19.59 -21.88
N LYS A 55 21.18 -20.00 -22.18
CA LYS A 55 22.40 -19.45 -21.57
C LYS A 55 22.90 -18.34 -22.48
N ILE A 56 22.86 -17.11 -21.99
CA ILE A 56 23.36 -15.93 -22.72
C ILE A 56 24.73 -15.58 -22.13
N CYS A 57 25.79 -15.70 -22.93
CA CYS A 57 27.14 -15.27 -22.57
C CYS A 57 27.55 -14.09 -23.44
N HIS A 58 28.02 -13.01 -22.82
CA HIS A 58 28.54 -11.84 -23.53
C HIS A 58 30.04 -12.03 -23.84
N ASP A 59 30.39 -13.02 -24.67
CA ASP A 59 31.74 -13.21 -25.20
C ASP A 59 31.82 -12.74 -26.65
N MET A 60 32.92 -12.08 -27.03
CA MET A 60 33.13 -11.53 -28.38
C MET A 60 33.25 -12.57 -29.51
N ASN A 61 33.27 -13.88 -29.22
CA ASN A 61 33.51 -14.93 -30.22
C ASN A 61 32.55 -16.13 -30.19
N SER A 62 31.47 -16.09 -29.41
CA SER A 62 30.48 -17.17 -29.42
C SER A 62 29.24 -16.74 -30.20
N SER A 63 29.02 -17.39 -31.34
CA SER A 63 27.83 -17.31 -32.17
C SER A 63 26.55 -17.26 -31.33
N SER A 64 25.94 -16.08 -31.30
CA SER A 64 24.59 -15.84 -30.81
C SER A 64 23.61 -16.64 -31.66
N TYR A 65 23.32 -17.87 -31.23
CA TYR A 65 22.22 -18.66 -31.77
C TYR A 65 20.92 -17.90 -31.47
N SER A 66 20.26 -17.43 -32.54
CA SER A 66 18.97 -16.75 -32.48
C SER A 66 17.88 -17.75 -32.07
N PRO A 67 17.01 -17.45 -31.09
CA PRO A 67 15.88 -18.31 -30.85
C PRO A 67 14.79 -18.02 -31.89
N GLU A 68 14.49 -19.03 -32.71
CA GLU A 68 13.24 -19.14 -33.46
C GLU A 68 12.04 -19.12 -32.50
N SER A 69 11.00 -18.38 -32.88
CA SER A 69 9.63 -18.52 -32.38
C SER A 69 9.46 -18.44 -30.84
N THR A 70 9.66 -17.25 -30.27
CA THR A 70 9.18 -16.93 -28.91
C THR A 70 7.66 -17.09 -28.84
N LYS A 71 7.20 -18.05 -28.03
CA LYS A 71 5.79 -18.24 -27.69
C LYS A 71 5.27 -16.99 -26.98
N LYS A 72 4.10 -16.48 -27.40
CA LYS A 72 3.45 -15.31 -26.79
C LYS A 72 3.01 -15.67 -25.36
N SER A 73 3.52 -14.98 -24.35
CA SER A 73 3.09 -15.16 -22.96
C SER A 73 1.60 -14.81 -22.82
N THR A 74 0.82 -15.72 -22.23
CA THR A 74 -0.64 -15.52 -22.00
C THR A 74 -0.93 -14.74 -20.74
N LEU A 75 -0.04 -14.80 -19.74
CA LEU A 75 -0.17 -14.08 -18.47
C LEU A 75 0.63 -12.78 -18.51
N VAL A 76 0.03 -11.71 -17.99
CA VAL A 76 0.62 -10.36 -17.92
C VAL A 76 1.02 -10.07 -16.47
N ALA A 77 2.25 -9.60 -16.24
CA ALA A 77 2.77 -9.28 -14.89
C ALA A 77 1.86 -8.29 -14.14
N ALA A 78 1.31 -7.28 -14.82
CA ALA A 78 0.40 -6.30 -14.24
C ALA A 78 -0.85 -6.91 -13.58
N TRP A 79 -1.32 -8.09 -14.00
CA TRP A 79 -2.47 -8.75 -13.37
C TRP A 79 -2.21 -9.15 -11.92
N PHE A 80 -0.96 -9.28 -11.50
CA PHE A 80 -0.63 -9.63 -10.13
C PHE A 80 -0.97 -8.50 -9.13
N SER A 81 -1.04 -7.25 -9.60
CA SER A 81 -1.58 -6.14 -8.81
C SER A 81 -3.05 -6.34 -8.42
N LEU A 82 -3.81 -7.16 -9.15
CA LEU A 82 -5.20 -7.46 -8.83
C LEU A 82 -5.33 -8.34 -7.58
N PHE A 83 -4.30 -9.11 -7.22
CA PHE A 83 -4.36 -9.94 -6.02
C PHE A 83 -4.56 -9.09 -4.77
N ASP A 84 -3.90 -7.93 -4.70
CA ASP A 84 -4.07 -6.97 -3.62
C ASP A 84 -5.55 -6.58 -3.43
N VAL A 85 -6.21 -6.17 -4.51
CA VAL A 85 -7.64 -5.82 -4.51
C VAL A 85 -8.52 -7.00 -4.10
N VAL A 86 -8.23 -8.20 -4.59
CA VAL A 86 -8.95 -9.43 -4.22
C VAL A 86 -8.78 -9.72 -2.73
N PHE A 87 -7.55 -9.61 -2.20
CA PHE A 87 -7.29 -9.77 -0.78
C PHE A 87 -8.05 -8.73 0.02
N LEU A 88 -8.04 -7.45 -0.36
CA LEU A 88 -8.77 -6.39 0.32
C LEU A 88 -10.28 -6.68 0.40
N ILE A 89 -10.90 -7.07 -0.71
CA ILE A 89 -12.33 -7.39 -0.78
C ILE A 89 -12.69 -8.56 0.15
N ILE A 90 -11.80 -9.53 0.33
CA ILE A 90 -12.01 -10.67 1.23
C ILE A 90 -11.70 -10.30 2.69
N LEU A 91 -10.62 -9.55 2.92
CA LEU A 91 -10.12 -9.24 4.25
C LEU A 91 -11.02 -8.25 4.99
N LEU A 92 -11.52 -7.22 4.31
CA LEU A 92 -12.35 -6.19 4.93
C LEU A 92 -13.61 -6.76 5.62
N PRO A 93 -14.46 -7.58 4.96
CA PRO A 93 -15.60 -8.19 5.63
C PRO A 93 -15.19 -9.21 6.71
N LEU A 94 -14.06 -9.90 6.53
CA LEU A 94 -13.52 -10.82 7.54
C LEU A 94 -13.13 -10.06 8.81
N PHE A 95 -12.48 -8.90 8.67
CA PHE A 95 -12.09 -8.07 9.80
C PHE A 95 -13.31 -7.49 10.53
N ASP A 96 -14.25 -6.93 9.77
CA ASP A 96 -15.44 -6.27 10.31
C ASP A 96 -16.39 -7.26 11.00
N ARG A 97 -16.61 -8.45 10.41
CA ARG A 97 -17.60 -9.41 10.92
C ARG A 97 -17.04 -10.47 11.84
N VAL A 98 -15.76 -10.80 11.73
CA VAL A 98 -15.17 -11.92 12.50
C VAL A 98 -14.16 -11.40 13.51
N ILE A 99 -13.16 -10.65 13.05
CA ILE A 99 -11.99 -10.34 13.88
C ILE A 99 -12.34 -9.28 14.95
N TYR A 100 -12.86 -8.12 14.58
CA TYR A 100 -13.23 -7.09 15.57
C TYR A 100 -14.25 -7.56 16.62
N PRO A 101 -15.35 -8.28 16.28
CA PRO A 101 -16.26 -8.80 17.29
C PRO A 101 -15.61 -9.89 18.14
N TYR A 102 -14.70 -10.70 17.60
CA TYR A 102 -13.94 -11.67 18.40
C TYR A 102 -13.01 -10.97 19.41
N LEU A 103 -12.31 -9.91 19.01
CA LEU A 103 -11.47 -9.12 19.92
C LEU A 103 -12.31 -8.41 20.99
N LYS A 104 -13.49 -7.90 20.62
CA LYS A 104 -14.44 -7.31 21.56
C LYS A 104 -14.94 -8.32 22.60
N LYS A 105 -15.16 -9.59 22.22
CA LYS A 105 -15.51 -10.67 23.16
C LYS A 105 -14.40 -11.00 24.17
N ARG A 106 -13.16 -10.59 23.88
CA ARG A 106 -12.00 -10.77 24.76
C ARG A 106 -11.64 -9.51 25.55
N ASP A 107 -12.52 -8.50 25.55
CA ASP A 107 -12.29 -7.15 26.14
C ASP A 107 -11.03 -6.43 25.62
N MET A 108 -10.49 -6.87 24.49
CA MET A 108 -9.32 -6.26 23.87
C MET A 108 -9.74 -5.10 22.96
N HIS A 109 -9.56 -3.89 23.46
CA HIS A 109 -9.80 -2.67 22.69
C HIS A 109 -8.56 -2.32 21.87
N VAL A 110 -8.60 -2.62 20.57
CA VAL A 110 -7.49 -2.26 19.67
C VAL A 110 -7.56 -0.77 19.35
N GLY A 111 -6.64 0.00 19.93
CA GLY A 111 -6.52 1.42 19.62
C GLY A 111 -6.09 1.67 18.17
N ILE A 112 -6.43 2.85 17.64
CA ILE A 112 -6.11 3.24 16.27
C ILE A 112 -4.61 3.20 15.97
N VAL A 113 -3.78 3.60 16.94
CA VAL A 113 -2.32 3.58 16.84
C VAL A 113 -1.82 2.15 16.69
N CYS A 114 -2.40 1.21 17.43
CA CYS A 114 -2.04 -0.20 17.34
C CYS A 114 -2.41 -0.78 15.97
N ARG A 115 -3.60 -0.46 15.43
CA ARG A 115 -4.02 -0.88 14.08
C ARG A 115 -3.02 -0.40 13.02
N ILE A 116 -2.72 0.90 13.02
CA ILE A 116 -1.78 1.50 12.04
C ILE A 116 -0.38 0.89 12.19
N SER A 117 0.14 0.74 13.41
CA SER A 117 1.47 0.13 13.61
C SER A 117 1.53 -1.33 13.15
N VAL A 118 0.48 -2.12 13.37
CA VAL A 118 0.40 -3.50 12.86
C VAL A 118 0.41 -3.52 11.33
N GLY A 119 -0.30 -2.59 10.68
CA GLY A 119 -0.27 -2.44 9.23
C GLY A 119 1.13 -2.09 8.70
N MET A 120 1.81 -1.09 9.28
CA MET A 120 3.19 -0.74 8.91
C MET A 120 4.17 -1.91 9.11
N MET A 121 3.95 -2.75 10.12
CA MET A 121 4.73 -3.98 10.31
C MET A 121 4.51 -4.98 9.17
N PHE A 122 3.27 -5.17 8.71
CA PHE A 122 2.99 -6.00 7.53
C PHE A 122 3.61 -5.42 6.26
N ALA A 123 3.58 -4.10 6.07
CA ALA A 123 4.24 -3.43 4.94
C ALA A 123 5.77 -3.67 4.95
N THR A 124 6.39 -3.58 6.13
CA THR A 124 7.82 -3.92 6.31
C THR A 124 8.11 -5.36 5.89
N ILE A 125 7.30 -6.31 6.38
CA ILE A 125 7.46 -7.73 6.04
C ILE A 125 7.25 -7.96 4.54
N ALA A 126 6.28 -7.28 3.91
CA ALA A 126 6.00 -7.41 2.49
C ALA A 126 7.23 -7.04 1.63
N VAL A 127 7.88 -5.93 1.94
CA VAL A 127 9.08 -5.49 1.21
C VAL A 127 10.30 -6.35 1.52
N LEU A 128 10.43 -6.85 2.76
CA LEU A 128 11.47 -7.84 3.07
C LEU A 128 11.29 -9.12 2.25
N VAL A 129 10.05 -9.59 2.11
CA VAL A 129 9.73 -10.74 1.25
C VAL A 129 10.07 -10.42 -0.21
N ALA A 130 9.74 -9.24 -0.71
CA ALA A 130 10.10 -8.81 -2.07
C ALA A 130 11.62 -8.80 -2.32
N GLY A 131 12.40 -8.33 -1.34
CA GLY A 131 13.87 -8.38 -1.38
C GLY A 131 14.40 -9.82 -1.37
N ILE A 132 13.80 -10.72 -0.60
CA ILE A 132 14.18 -12.14 -0.57
C ILE A 132 13.84 -12.83 -1.90
N VAL A 133 12.66 -12.55 -2.46
CA VAL A 133 12.25 -13.05 -3.78
C VAL A 133 13.25 -12.57 -4.84
N GLU A 134 13.67 -11.32 -4.78
CA GLU A 134 14.66 -10.76 -5.70
C GLU A 134 16.04 -11.41 -5.56
N LEU A 135 16.49 -11.70 -4.34
CA LEU A 135 17.71 -12.46 -4.09
C LEU A 135 17.66 -13.85 -4.72
N PHE A 136 16.53 -14.56 -4.59
CA PHE A 136 16.36 -15.88 -5.21
C PHE A 136 16.33 -15.78 -6.75
N ARG A 137 15.68 -14.76 -7.29
CA ARG A 137 15.65 -14.47 -8.72
C ARG A 137 17.07 -14.23 -9.27
N LEU A 138 17.84 -13.35 -8.62
CA LEU A 138 19.23 -13.06 -8.99
C LEU A 138 20.12 -14.30 -8.92
N ARG A 139 19.95 -15.15 -7.89
CA ARG A 139 20.67 -16.43 -7.79
C ARG A 139 20.33 -17.39 -8.93
N ALA A 140 19.08 -17.42 -9.38
CA ALA A 140 18.67 -18.25 -10.51
C ALA A 140 19.29 -17.78 -11.83
N VAL A 141 19.41 -16.46 -12.03
CA VAL A 141 20.04 -15.87 -13.22
C VAL A 141 21.57 -16.06 -13.22
N TRP A 142 22.20 -15.85 -12.06
CA TRP A 142 23.66 -15.90 -11.88
C TRP A 142 24.17 -17.26 -11.40
N LYS A 143 23.53 -18.34 -11.87
CA LYS A 143 23.75 -19.72 -11.44
C LYS A 143 25.21 -20.19 -11.49
N PHE A 144 26.02 -19.66 -12.41
CA PHE A 144 27.42 -20.04 -12.60
C PHE A 144 28.37 -18.93 -12.10
N PRO A 145 28.96 -19.05 -10.90
CA PRO A 145 29.88 -18.04 -10.36
C PRO A 145 31.21 -17.93 -11.13
N ASN A 146 31.62 -19.01 -11.80
CA ASN A 146 32.88 -19.07 -12.55
C ASN A 146 32.78 -18.38 -13.92
N GLU A 147 31.55 -18.19 -14.44
CA GLU A 147 31.28 -17.55 -15.73
C GLU A 147 30.58 -16.21 -15.48
N LYS A 148 31.37 -15.21 -15.08
CA LYS A 148 30.85 -13.88 -14.71
C LYS A 148 30.09 -13.17 -15.84
N CYS A 149 30.36 -13.55 -17.09
CA CYS A 149 29.73 -12.97 -18.28
C CYS A 149 28.48 -13.70 -18.78
N CYS A 150 28.07 -14.77 -18.11
CA CYS A 150 26.95 -15.59 -18.51
C CYS A 150 25.76 -15.43 -17.56
N SER A 151 24.58 -15.24 -18.15
CA SER A 151 23.29 -15.22 -17.47
C SER A 151 22.39 -16.32 -18.01
N TYR A 152 21.67 -17.00 -17.12
CA TYR A 152 20.71 -18.02 -17.50
C TYR A 152 19.31 -17.42 -17.50
N THR A 153 18.74 -17.22 -18.69
CA THR A 153 17.47 -16.49 -18.86
C THR A 153 16.53 -17.17 -19.84
N ILE A 154 15.25 -16.88 -19.68
CA ILE A 154 14.18 -17.28 -20.57
C ILE A 154 13.77 -16.04 -21.36
N ASN A 155 13.77 -16.13 -22.69
CA ASN A 155 13.28 -15.04 -23.53
C ASN A 155 11.76 -15.12 -23.58
N GLN A 156 11.08 -14.06 -23.17
CA GLN A 156 9.63 -13.93 -23.28
C GLN A 156 9.27 -12.68 -24.07
N THR A 157 8.32 -12.81 -24.99
CA THR A 157 7.80 -11.66 -25.75
C THR A 157 6.53 -11.15 -25.09
N ILE A 158 6.55 -9.87 -24.70
CA ILE A 158 5.39 -9.17 -24.16
C ILE A 158 5.09 -8.03 -25.14
N GLY A 159 4.01 -8.16 -25.89
CA GLY A 159 3.71 -7.22 -26.98
C GLY A 159 4.77 -7.31 -28.10
N HIS A 160 5.55 -6.23 -28.28
CA HIS A 160 6.60 -6.12 -29.30
C HIS A 160 8.02 -6.15 -28.73
N THR A 161 8.18 -6.34 -27.43
CA THR A 161 9.48 -6.33 -26.75
C THR A 161 9.82 -7.70 -26.17
N VAL A 162 11.10 -8.06 -26.24
CA VAL A 162 11.65 -9.30 -25.68
C VAL A 162 12.23 -9.00 -24.31
N TYR A 163 11.65 -9.57 -23.26
CA TYR A 163 12.16 -9.51 -21.89
C TYR A 163 12.98 -10.77 -21.58
N ARG A 164 14.11 -10.58 -20.88
CA ARG A 164 14.96 -11.67 -20.39
C ARG A 164 14.57 -12.01 -18.96
N ALA A 165 13.80 -13.07 -18.78
CA ALA A 165 13.28 -13.49 -17.49
C ALA A 165 14.18 -14.52 -16.79
N ALA A 166 14.11 -14.56 -15.47
CA ALA A 166 14.68 -15.64 -14.68
C ALA A 166 13.81 -16.91 -14.75
N ASP A 167 14.42 -18.08 -14.59
CA ASP A 167 13.71 -19.37 -14.45
C ASP A 167 13.09 -19.51 -13.04
N MET A 168 12.21 -18.56 -12.70
CA MET A 168 11.49 -18.49 -11.43
C MET A 168 10.06 -18.04 -11.73
N SER A 169 9.09 -18.81 -11.23
CA SER A 169 7.68 -18.52 -11.46
C SER A 169 7.24 -17.21 -10.81
N VAL A 170 6.49 -16.39 -11.53
CA VAL A 170 5.92 -15.12 -11.05
C VAL A 170 5.01 -15.31 -9.81
N PHE A 171 4.45 -16.50 -9.60
CA PHE A 171 3.60 -16.80 -8.43
C PHE A 171 4.31 -16.63 -7.08
N TRP A 172 5.66 -16.63 -7.06
CA TRP A 172 6.42 -16.29 -5.86
C TRP A 172 6.21 -14.85 -5.37
N GLN A 173 5.60 -13.97 -6.16
CA GLN A 173 5.21 -12.62 -5.74
C GLN A 173 3.87 -12.58 -4.99
N ILE A 174 3.06 -13.64 -4.99
CA ILE A 174 1.76 -13.64 -4.27
C ILE A 174 1.92 -13.20 -2.80
N PRO A 175 2.91 -13.70 -2.02
CA PRO A 175 3.05 -13.32 -0.62
C PRO A 175 3.30 -11.82 -0.39
N GLN A 176 4.12 -11.15 -1.22
CA GLN A 176 4.38 -9.71 -1.08
C GLN A 176 3.13 -8.88 -1.40
N TYR A 177 2.36 -9.22 -2.45
CA TYR A 177 1.11 -8.54 -2.77
C TYR A 177 0.05 -8.76 -1.67
N ALA A 178 -0.08 -9.99 -1.16
CA ALA A 178 -1.01 -10.29 -0.07
C ALA A 178 -0.70 -9.50 1.21
N LEU A 179 0.58 -9.42 1.58
CA LEU A 179 1.03 -8.68 2.77
C LEU A 179 0.81 -7.16 2.63
N ILE A 180 1.01 -6.60 1.43
CA ILE A 180 0.65 -5.21 1.15
C ILE A 180 -0.86 -4.99 1.32
N GLY A 181 -1.71 -5.86 0.78
CA GLY A 181 -3.16 -5.72 0.94
C GLY A 181 -3.63 -5.84 2.39
N ILE A 182 -3.01 -6.73 3.17
CA ILE A 182 -3.23 -6.78 4.63
C ILE A 182 -2.82 -5.46 5.27
N SER A 183 -1.65 -4.92 4.91
CA SER A 183 -1.15 -3.65 5.45
C SER A 183 -2.06 -2.46 5.13
N GLU A 184 -2.70 -2.46 3.96
CA GLU A 184 -3.61 -1.41 3.52
C GLU A 184 -4.83 -1.30 4.42
N VAL A 185 -5.48 -2.43 4.72
CA VAL A 185 -6.64 -2.47 5.62
C VAL A 185 -6.33 -1.91 7.01
N PHE A 186 -5.10 -2.13 7.49
CA PHE A 186 -4.68 -1.71 8.83
C PHE A 186 -4.10 -0.30 8.88
N THR A 187 -3.45 0.17 7.81
CA THR A 187 -2.79 1.47 7.78
C THR A 187 -3.63 2.51 7.06
N SER A 188 -3.95 2.33 5.78
CA SER A 188 -4.58 3.38 4.96
C SER A 188 -6.02 3.64 5.41
N VAL A 189 -6.81 2.59 5.60
CA VAL A 189 -8.21 2.68 6.03
C VAL A 189 -8.30 3.25 7.44
N ALA A 190 -7.45 2.78 8.35
CA ALA A 190 -7.41 3.26 9.73
C ALA A 190 -6.93 4.72 9.81
N ALA A 191 -5.89 5.10 9.06
CA ALA A 191 -5.41 6.48 9.02
C ALA A 191 -6.48 7.45 8.50
N LEU A 192 -7.26 7.03 7.52
CA LEU A 192 -8.36 7.82 6.98
C LEU A 192 -9.52 7.91 7.98
N GLU A 193 -9.91 6.79 8.59
CA GLU A 193 -10.93 6.74 9.66
C GLU A 193 -10.55 7.68 10.82
N PHE A 194 -9.30 7.62 11.26
CA PHE A 194 -8.74 8.50 12.27
C PHE A 194 -8.87 9.98 11.89
N ALA A 195 -8.42 10.31 10.68
CA ALA A 195 -8.42 11.68 10.19
C ALA A 195 -9.85 12.25 10.12
N TYR A 196 -10.83 11.45 9.69
CA TYR A 196 -12.24 11.84 9.66
C TYR A 196 -12.89 11.99 11.03
N GLN A 197 -12.46 11.20 12.02
CA GLN A 197 -12.96 11.30 13.40
C GLN A 197 -12.41 12.53 14.13
N MET A 198 -11.17 12.92 13.83
CA MET A 198 -10.52 14.12 14.36
C MET A 198 -10.85 15.39 13.56
N ALA A 199 -11.43 15.24 12.37
CA ALA A 199 -11.79 16.34 11.48
C ALA A 199 -12.97 17.17 12.03
N PRO A 200 -12.89 18.50 12.03
CA PRO A 200 -14.08 19.33 12.15
C PRO A 200 -14.98 19.14 10.93
N LYS A 201 -16.30 19.24 11.14
CA LYS A 201 -17.32 18.90 10.12
C LYS A 201 -17.15 19.67 8.81
N SER A 202 -16.66 20.92 8.88
CA SER A 202 -16.42 21.81 7.75
C SER A 202 -15.16 21.50 6.94
N MET A 203 -14.18 20.77 7.51
CA MET A 203 -12.85 20.55 6.89
C MET A 203 -12.62 19.12 6.38
N LYS A 204 -13.65 18.27 6.41
CA LYS A 204 -13.55 16.87 5.95
C LYS A 204 -13.03 16.75 4.51
N GLY A 205 -13.43 17.65 3.62
CA GLY A 205 -12.93 17.67 2.23
C GLY A 205 -11.45 18.01 2.12
N ILE A 206 -10.97 18.96 2.95
CA ILE A 206 -9.55 19.36 3.00
C ILE A 206 -8.67 18.19 3.45
N ILE A 207 -9.14 17.42 4.44
CA ILE A 207 -8.41 16.25 4.95
C ILE A 207 -8.24 15.17 3.89
N MET A 208 -9.28 14.92 3.08
CA MET A 208 -9.14 14.01 1.93
C MET A 208 -8.14 14.51 0.90
N GLY A 209 -8.17 15.81 0.59
CA GLY A 209 -7.19 16.42 -0.29
C GLY A 209 -5.77 16.21 0.21
N PHE A 210 -5.53 16.44 1.51
CA PHE A 210 -4.23 16.19 2.12
C PHE A 210 -3.85 14.71 2.13
N PHE A 211 -4.78 13.80 2.44
CA PHE A 211 -4.51 12.37 2.41
C PHE A 211 -3.97 11.91 1.06
N TYR A 212 -4.61 12.31 -0.04
CA TYR A 212 -4.12 12.02 -1.39
C TYR A 212 -2.85 12.78 -1.75
N LEU A 213 -2.66 14.00 -1.24
CA LEU A 213 -1.40 14.75 -1.42
C LEU A 213 -0.23 13.99 -0.80
N PHE A 214 -0.34 13.55 0.46
CA PHE A 214 0.71 12.78 1.13
C PHE A 214 0.96 11.42 0.47
N THR A 215 -0.10 10.79 0.00
CA THR A 215 -0.02 9.58 -0.83
C THR A 215 0.83 9.84 -2.09
N GLY A 216 0.55 10.91 -2.83
CA GLY A 216 1.34 11.31 -4.01
C GLY A 216 2.78 11.76 -3.68
N ILE A 217 3.00 12.43 -2.56
CA ILE A 217 4.37 12.74 -2.10
C ILE A 217 5.14 11.46 -1.81
N GLY A 218 4.50 10.46 -1.18
CA GLY A 218 5.09 9.14 -0.95
C GLY A 218 5.50 8.45 -2.25
N SER A 219 4.66 8.46 -3.28
CA SER A 219 5.01 7.86 -4.58
C SER A 219 6.19 8.57 -5.25
N LEU A 220 6.21 9.91 -5.20
CA LEU A 220 7.30 10.72 -5.74
C LEU A 220 8.62 10.49 -4.99
N LEU A 221 8.58 10.35 -3.67
CA LEU A 221 9.77 10.02 -2.88
C LEU A 221 10.29 8.61 -3.20
N GLY A 222 9.39 7.63 -3.39
CA GLY A 222 9.76 6.27 -3.79
C GLY A 222 10.49 6.24 -5.14
N THR A 223 9.90 6.84 -6.17
CA THR A 223 10.52 6.92 -7.51
C THR A 223 11.74 7.84 -7.53
N GLY A 224 11.70 8.96 -6.82
CA GLY A 224 12.80 9.93 -6.75
C GLY A 224 14.04 9.36 -6.08
N THR A 225 13.88 8.60 -4.99
CA THR A 225 15.01 7.87 -4.37
C THR A 225 15.57 6.83 -5.34
N MET A 226 14.73 6.06 -6.02
CA MET A 226 15.18 5.09 -7.01
C MET A 226 16.01 5.73 -8.13
N PHE A 227 15.54 6.86 -8.66
CA PHE A 227 16.25 7.60 -9.69
C PHE A 227 17.58 8.20 -9.19
N ALA A 228 17.58 8.76 -7.98
CA ALA A 228 18.79 9.36 -7.38
C ALA A 228 19.93 8.35 -7.20
N PHE A 229 19.59 7.09 -6.88
CA PHE A 229 20.56 6.01 -6.68
C PHE A 229 20.53 4.96 -7.80
N LYS A 230 20.16 5.35 -9.02
CA LYS A 230 20.08 4.44 -10.18
C LYS A 230 21.38 3.64 -10.35
N ASP A 231 22.55 4.28 -10.26
CA ASP A 231 23.83 3.61 -10.47
C ASP A 231 24.15 2.53 -9.42
N THR A 232 23.38 2.47 -8.32
CA THR A 232 23.49 1.48 -7.25
C THR A 232 22.42 0.39 -7.37
N TRP A 233 21.21 0.73 -7.80
CA TRP A 233 20.05 -0.17 -7.75
C TRP A 233 19.55 -0.62 -9.12
N PHE A 234 19.70 0.19 -10.17
CA PHE A 234 19.05 0.00 -11.47
C PHE A 234 19.80 0.66 -12.65
N PHE A 235 20.08 -0.10 -13.71
CA PHE A 235 20.69 0.42 -14.94
C PHE A 235 19.70 0.40 -16.11
N GLN A 236 19.52 1.54 -16.77
CA GLN A 236 18.46 1.78 -17.77
C GLN A 236 18.96 1.71 -19.22
N GLU A 237 20.01 0.94 -19.52
CA GLU A 237 20.52 0.86 -20.90
C GLU A 237 19.76 -0.14 -21.77
N ASP A 238 19.00 -1.10 -21.19
CA ASP A 238 18.30 -2.17 -21.92
C ASP A 238 16.84 -2.36 -21.43
N PHE A 239 15.90 -1.47 -21.71
CA PHE A 239 14.46 -1.65 -21.40
C PHE A 239 14.16 -2.09 -19.94
N GLY A 240 14.99 -1.66 -18.99
CA GLY A 240 14.88 -2.05 -17.59
C GLY A 240 15.43 -3.43 -17.24
N ASN A 241 16.44 -3.90 -17.96
CA ASN A 241 17.18 -5.11 -17.64
C ASN A 241 17.72 -5.08 -16.20
N ILE A 242 17.09 -5.85 -15.31
CA ILE A 242 17.52 -6.02 -13.91
C ILE A 242 18.47 -7.21 -13.70
N ASN A 243 19.03 -7.78 -14.77
CA ASN A 243 19.90 -8.97 -14.71
C ASN A 243 21.40 -8.67 -14.79
N CYS A 244 21.81 -7.40 -14.78
CA CYS A 244 23.18 -7.00 -15.05
C CYS A 244 24.17 -7.56 -14.02
N ARG A 245 25.24 -8.22 -14.47
CA ARG A 245 26.28 -8.82 -13.64
C ARG A 245 27.64 -8.19 -13.91
N MET A 246 28.46 -8.07 -12.87
CA MET A 246 29.81 -7.51 -12.97
C MET A 246 30.74 -8.45 -13.76
N GLY A 247 31.41 -7.93 -14.81
CA GLY A 247 32.45 -8.65 -15.56
C GLY A 247 32.29 -8.69 -17.08
N CYS A 248 31.17 -8.23 -17.65
CA CYS A 248 30.95 -8.21 -19.10
C CYS A 248 31.58 -6.96 -19.77
N ASN A 249 32.80 -7.11 -20.31
CA ASN A 249 33.59 -6.20 -21.18
C ASN A 249 34.40 -5.02 -20.60
N THR A 250 35.59 -4.89 -21.21
CA THR A 250 36.81 -4.12 -20.89
C THR A 250 36.86 -2.70 -21.47
N THR A 251 35.72 -2.05 -21.71
CA THR A 251 35.69 -0.63 -22.13
C THR A 251 35.13 0.25 -21.03
N GLY A 252 35.97 0.48 -20.02
CA GLY A 252 36.19 1.80 -19.41
C GLY A 252 35.10 2.50 -18.61
N THR A 253 33.80 2.18 -18.71
CA THR A 253 32.80 3.06 -18.08
C THR A 253 31.97 2.49 -16.94
N PHE A 254 31.35 1.30 -16.94
CA PHE A 254 30.58 0.89 -15.73
C PHE A 254 30.48 -0.64 -15.52
N ASN A 255 31.47 -1.21 -14.83
CA ASN A 255 31.39 -2.54 -14.23
C ASN A 255 30.54 -2.50 -12.95
N LYS A 256 29.20 -2.55 -13.04
CA LYS A 256 28.33 -2.62 -11.86
C LYS A 256 27.25 -3.69 -12.00
N ALA A 257 27.05 -4.46 -10.94
CA ALA A 257 25.95 -5.43 -10.85
C ALA A 257 24.65 -4.70 -10.47
N CYS A 258 23.55 -5.10 -11.10
CA CYS A 258 22.21 -4.57 -10.81
C CYS A 258 21.63 -5.32 -9.61
N HIS A 259 21.35 -4.58 -8.54
CA HIS A 259 20.89 -5.12 -7.26
C HIS A 259 19.59 -4.43 -6.82
N LEU A 260 18.47 -4.84 -7.42
CA LEU A 260 17.14 -4.36 -7.02
C LEU A 260 16.76 -4.81 -5.60
N ASP A 261 17.34 -5.92 -5.14
CA ASP A 261 17.23 -6.43 -3.78
C ASP A 261 17.69 -5.40 -2.74
N TYR A 262 18.75 -4.64 -3.00
CA TYR A 262 19.21 -3.58 -2.10
C TYR A 262 18.21 -2.44 -1.96
N TYR A 263 17.46 -2.11 -3.02
CA TYR A 263 16.40 -1.12 -2.94
C TYR A 263 15.25 -1.60 -2.05
N PHE A 264 14.84 -2.87 -2.17
CA PHE A 264 13.83 -3.44 -1.28
C PHE A 264 14.31 -3.48 0.18
N PHE A 265 15.54 -3.90 0.45
CA PHE A 265 16.06 -3.87 1.83
C PHE A 265 16.16 -2.45 2.40
N PHE A 266 16.54 -1.47 1.56
CA PHE A 266 16.52 -0.06 1.95
C PHE A 266 15.11 0.40 2.34
N LEU A 267 14.11 0.12 1.51
CA LEU A 267 12.71 0.44 1.80
C LEU A 267 12.20 -0.25 3.06
N ALA A 268 12.60 -1.50 3.32
CA ALA A 268 12.24 -2.21 4.54
C ALA A 268 12.80 -1.53 5.80
N VAL A 269 14.07 -1.11 5.78
CA VAL A 269 14.68 -0.36 6.90
C VAL A 269 14.01 1.00 7.08
N LEU A 270 13.71 1.69 5.98
CA LEU A 270 13.02 2.97 5.99
C LEU A 270 11.62 2.86 6.60
N GLU A 271 10.83 1.86 6.19
CA GLU A 271 9.49 1.61 6.71
C GLU A 271 9.51 1.19 8.18
N PHE A 272 10.43 0.30 8.56
CA PHE A 272 10.61 -0.11 9.95
C PHE A 272 10.94 1.10 10.82
N THR A 273 11.84 1.98 10.36
CA THR A 273 12.18 3.23 11.06
C THR A 273 10.97 4.17 11.11
N GLY A 274 10.23 4.29 10.01
CA GLY A 274 8.99 5.06 9.90
C GLY A 274 7.95 4.62 10.93
N MET A 275 7.80 3.31 11.15
CA MET A 275 6.92 2.75 12.18
C MET A 275 7.31 3.21 13.59
N PHE A 276 8.60 3.22 13.95
CA PHE A 276 9.03 3.74 15.26
C PHE A 276 8.75 5.24 15.40
N VAL A 277 9.04 6.01 14.35
CA VAL A 277 8.76 7.45 14.32
C VAL A 277 7.26 7.70 14.50
N PHE A 278 6.41 6.95 13.81
CA PHE A 278 4.96 7.00 13.98
C PHE A 278 4.55 6.71 15.43
N ILE A 279 5.07 5.65 16.05
CA ILE A 279 4.74 5.31 17.45
C ILE A 279 5.17 6.43 18.41
N ILE A 280 6.36 7.01 18.21
CA ILE A 280 6.88 8.11 19.03
C ILE A 280 5.99 9.35 18.87
N VAL A 281 5.69 9.74 17.63
CA VAL A 281 4.83 10.90 17.34
C VAL A 281 3.41 10.67 17.88
N ALA A 282 2.85 9.46 17.73
CA ALA A 282 1.54 9.12 18.27
C ALA A 282 1.49 9.23 19.81
N LYS A 283 2.57 8.86 20.50
CA LYS A 283 2.71 9.06 21.95
C LYS A 283 2.81 10.55 22.31
N ILE A 284 3.63 11.32 21.60
CA ILE A 284 3.79 12.77 21.82
C ILE A 284 2.47 13.52 21.62
N LEU A 285 1.73 13.19 20.56
CA LEU A 285 0.44 13.79 20.24
C LEU A 285 -0.71 13.28 21.11
N LYS A 286 -0.46 12.33 22.04
CA LYS A 286 -1.44 11.69 22.92
C LYS A 286 -2.67 11.16 22.15
N LEU A 287 -2.43 10.61 20.96
CA LEU A 287 -3.49 10.13 20.05
C LEU A 287 -4.40 9.09 20.71
N SER A 288 -3.87 8.31 21.64
CA SER A 288 -4.60 7.27 22.38
C SER A 288 -5.66 7.80 23.35
N GLN A 289 -5.62 9.07 23.75
CA GLN A 289 -6.53 9.63 24.77
C GLN A 289 -7.78 10.31 24.18
N HIS A 290 -7.76 10.67 22.89
CA HIS A 290 -8.86 11.40 22.24
C HIS A 290 -9.93 10.49 21.60
N LEU A 291 -9.76 9.17 21.62
CA LEU A 291 -10.72 8.20 21.09
C LEU A 291 -11.25 7.31 22.21
N VAL A 292 -12.09 7.89 23.07
CA VAL A 292 -13.07 7.10 23.83
C VAL A 292 -14.09 6.60 22.81
N PRO A 293 -14.39 5.29 22.74
CA PRO A 293 -15.38 4.78 21.81
C PRO A 293 -16.73 5.48 22.03
N VAL A 294 -17.38 5.82 20.91
CA VAL A 294 -18.78 6.27 20.87
C VAL A 294 -19.65 5.15 21.41
N THR A 295 -19.80 5.09 22.74
CA THR A 295 -20.76 4.19 23.40
C THR A 295 -21.38 4.84 24.64
N LYS A 296 -21.41 6.18 24.68
CA LYS A 296 -22.21 6.97 25.62
C LYS A 296 -22.83 8.20 24.94
N THR A 297 -23.54 7.99 23.85
CA THR A 297 -24.53 8.95 23.32
C THR A 297 -25.77 8.17 22.90
N SER A 298 -26.46 7.63 23.90
CA SER A 298 -27.81 7.06 23.72
C SER A 298 -28.69 7.26 24.96
N THR A 299 -28.24 8.09 25.92
CA THR A 299 -29.01 8.39 27.13
C THR A 299 -29.33 9.88 27.32
N LEU A 300 -28.73 10.80 26.55
CA LEU A 300 -29.07 12.22 26.63
C LEU A 300 -30.14 12.67 25.61
N ASP A 301 -30.24 12.00 24.45
CA ASP A 301 -31.25 12.36 23.44
C ASP A 301 -32.67 11.86 23.79
N ASN A 302 -32.78 10.83 24.65
CA ASN A 302 -34.06 10.35 25.16
C ASN A 302 -34.69 11.25 26.24
N VAL A 303 -33.95 12.22 26.79
CA VAL A 303 -34.48 13.17 27.79
C VAL A 303 -35.01 14.43 27.10
N THR A 304 -34.40 14.88 26.01
CA THR A 304 -34.86 16.01 25.19
C THR A 304 -36.03 15.64 24.28
N GLU A 305 -36.12 14.41 23.79
CA GLU A 305 -37.27 13.99 22.96
C GLU A 305 -38.53 13.72 23.80
N LYS A 306 -38.39 13.25 25.04
CA LYS A 306 -39.53 13.10 25.97
C LYS A 306 -40.05 14.43 26.53
N SER A 307 -39.22 15.45 26.67
CA SER A 307 -39.68 16.78 27.10
C SER A 307 -40.38 17.56 25.98
N PHE A 308 -39.94 17.39 24.72
CA PHE A 308 -40.61 18.01 23.56
C PHE A 308 -41.91 17.31 23.14
N THR A 309 -42.05 16.00 23.38
CA THR A 309 -43.27 15.26 23.02
C THR A 309 -44.38 15.36 24.07
N ASN A 310 -44.06 15.52 25.36
CA ASN A 310 -45.08 15.73 26.40
C ASN A 310 -45.63 17.17 26.45
N GLY A 311 -44.92 18.17 25.93
CA GLY A 311 -45.39 19.56 25.91
C GLY A 311 -46.41 19.89 24.81
N ARG A 312 -46.61 18.99 23.82
CA ARG A 312 -47.43 19.27 22.63
C ARG A 312 -48.77 18.52 22.58
N ARG A 313 -49.11 17.75 23.64
CA ARG A 313 -50.30 16.87 23.65
C ARG A 313 -51.36 17.20 24.70
N GLY A 314 -51.37 18.41 25.24
CA GLY A 314 -52.42 18.87 26.17
C GLY A 314 -52.80 20.32 25.93
N ASN A 315 -53.61 20.60 24.90
CA ASN A 315 -54.57 21.72 24.86
C ASN A 315 -55.24 21.92 23.48
N VAL A 316 -55.80 20.87 22.87
CA VAL A 316 -56.78 21.07 21.78
C VAL A 316 -57.84 19.98 21.87
N SER A 317 -58.88 20.20 22.69
CA SER A 317 -60.22 19.61 22.54
C SER A 317 -61.15 20.14 23.65
N ARG A 318 -61.77 21.31 23.43
CA ARG A 318 -63.11 21.68 23.93
C ARG A 318 -63.45 23.13 23.55
N SER A 319 -63.96 23.33 22.33
CA SER A 319 -64.93 24.40 22.01
C SER A 319 -65.24 24.39 20.51
N ALA A 320 -66.28 23.68 20.09
CA ALA A 320 -67.13 24.04 18.94
C ALA A 320 -68.17 22.94 18.71
N SER A 321 -69.29 23.04 19.42
CA SER A 321 -70.54 22.46 18.95
C SER A 321 -71.62 23.52 19.14
N ARG A 322 -71.96 24.21 18.05
CA ARG A 322 -73.29 24.75 17.76
C ARG A 322 -73.28 25.56 16.45
N ARG A 323 -74.36 25.35 15.69
CA ARG A 323 -74.75 25.94 14.40
C ARG A 323 -74.10 25.25 13.20
N VAL A 324 -74.86 24.38 12.54
CA VAL A 324 -75.72 24.72 11.39
C VAL A 324 -76.83 23.66 11.31
N ASN A 325 -78.09 24.10 11.30
CA ASN A 325 -79.17 23.41 10.59
C ASN A 325 -79.74 24.46 9.63
N SER A 326 -79.70 24.11 8.35
CA SER A 326 -80.63 24.51 7.29
C SER A 326 -82.04 24.03 7.69
N GLU A 327 -83.17 24.40 7.10
CA GLU A 327 -83.52 24.78 5.73
C GLU A 327 -85.02 25.16 5.80
N ASP A 328 -85.48 25.92 4.82
CA ASP A 328 -86.79 25.68 4.19
C ASP A 328 -86.68 24.42 3.32
#